data_AF-A0A447U204-F1
#
_entry.id   AF-A0A447U204-F1
#
_cell.length_a   1.000
_cell.length_b   1.000
_cell.length_c   1.000
_cell.angle_alpha   90.00
_cell.angle_beta   90.00
_cell.angle_gamma   90.00
#
_symmetry.space_group_name_H-M   'P 1'
#
loop_
_entity.id
_entity.type
_entity.pdbx_description
1 polymer ?
#
loop_
_entity_poly.entity_id
_entity_poly.type
_entity_poly.pdbx_seq_one_letter_code
_entity_poly.pdbx_strand_id
1 'polypeptide(L)' 'MDNKGQRYTADDAEEMIGKLTGMPIPLNSLRQWILGLPGDATDYKLDDQYRLSEVNYRQDGKNWKVGLRWL' A
#
# COMPACT_ATOMS: atom_id res chain seq x y z
N MET A 1 -11.43 -8.19 -11.11
CA MET A 1 -12.16 -9.49 -11.16
C MET A 1 -11.79 -10.21 -9.89
N ASP A 2 -12.75 -10.41 -8.99
CA ASP A 2 -12.57 -11.23 -7.79
C ASP A 2 -12.72 -12.74 -8.15
N ASN A 3 -12.60 -13.62 -7.15
CA ASN A 3 -12.71 -15.07 -7.34
C ASN A 3 -14.12 -15.56 -7.76
N LYS A 4 -15.11 -14.66 -7.84
CA LYS A 4 -16.46 -14.91 -8.38
C LYS A 4 -16.71 -14.26 -9.74
N GLY A 5 -15.68 -13.69 -10.37
CA GLY A 5 -15.79 -13.12 -11.71
C GLY A 5 -16.46 -11.75 -11.80
N GLN A 6 -16.68 -11.04 -10.68
CA GLN A 6 -17.27 -9.70 -10.72
C GLN A 6 -16.22 -8.66 -11.13
N ARG A 7 -16.54 -7.92 -12.18
CA ARG A 7 -15.83 -6.72 -12.59
C ARG A 7 -16.47 -5.53 -11.90
N TYR A 8 -15.76 -4.94 -10.95
CA TYR A 8 -16.13 -3.66 -10.39
C TYR A 8 -15.17 -2.64 -11.01
N THR A 9 -15.69 -1.83 -11.90
CA THR A 9 -15.11 -0.55 -12.28
C THR A 9 -15.65 0.46 -11.27
N ALA A 10 -14.83 0.86 -10.31
CA ALA A 10 -15.14 1.94 -9.40
C ALA A 10 -14.15 3.08 -9.65
N ASP A 11 -14.62 4.32 -9.53
CA ASP A 11 -13.78 5.53 -9.57
C ASP A 11 -12.74 5.54 -8.42
N ASP A 12 -12.89 4.64 -7.43
CA ASP A 12 -11.97 4.43 -6.32
C ASP A 12 -11.72 2.93 -6.06
N ALA A 13 -10.58 2.43 -6.55
CA ALA A 13 -10.17 1.03 -6.36
C ALA A 13 -9.80 0.71 -4.90
N GLU A 14 -9.50 1.72 -4.09
CA GLU A 14 -9.15 1.57 -2.67
C GLU A 14 -10.37 1.11 -1.86
N GLU A 15 -11.52 1.76 -2.08
CA GLU A 15 -12.79 1.42 -1.44
C GLU A 15 -13.22 -0.03 -1.76
N MET A 16 -13.05 -0.43 -3.02
CA MET A 16 -13.41 -1.77 -3.48
C MET A 16 -12.54 -2.85 -2.83
N ILE A 17 -11.22 -2.67 -2.82
CA ILE A 17 -10.31 -3.62 -2.17
C ILE A 17 -10.55 -3.66 -0.65
N GLY A 18 -10.88 -2.51 -0.07
CA GLY A 18 -11.33 -2.43 1.33
C GLY A 18 -12.52 -3.33 1.62
N LYS A 19 -13.57 -3.27 0.78
CA LYS A 19 -14.77 -4.12 0.92
C LYS A 19 -14.48 -5.61 0.74
N LEU A 20 -13.59 -5.97 -0.19
CA LEU A 20 -13.26 -7.38 -0.48
C LEU A 20 -12.36 -8.03 0.57
N THR A 21 -11.44 -7.26 1.16
CA THR A 21 -10.44 -7.79 2.10
C THR A 21 -10.81 -7.54 3.57
N GLY A 22 -11.77 -6.65 3.83
CA GLY A 22 -12.04 -6.14 5.18
C GLY A 22 -10.93 -5.23 5.73
N MET A 23 -9.93 -4.89 4.91
CA MET A 23 -8.79 -4.07 5.27
C MET A 23 -8.69 -2.86 4.33
N PRO A 24 -8.76 -1.61 4.83
CA PRO A 24 -8.56 -0.43 4.01
C PRO A 24 -7.07 -0.33 3.64
N ILE A 25 -6.70 -0.92 2.50
CA ILE A 25 -5.32 -0.90 2.01
C ILE A 25 -5.04 0.47 1.40
N PRO A 26 -3.97 1.18 1.80
CA PRO A 26 -3.61 2.50 1.24
C PRO A 26 -3.11 2.36 -0.19
N LEU A 27 -3.99 2.20 -1.17
CA LEU A 27 -3.59 1.84 -2.54
C LEU A 27 -2.78 2.96 -3.20
N ASN A 28 -3.13 4.22 -2.92
CA ASN A 28 -2.39 5.38 -3.40
C ASN A 28 -0.96 5.50 -2.83
N SER A 29 -0.74 5.10 -1.58
CA SER A 29 0.61 5.06 -0.99
C SER A 29 1.36 3.81 -1.44
N LEU A 30 0.68 2.66 -1.50
CA LEU A 30 1.24 1.37 -1.89
C LEU A 30 1.87 1.40 -3.29
N ARG A 31 1.20 2.03 -4.27
CA ARG A 31 1.75 2.19 -5.62
C ARG A 31 3.07 2.96 -5.64
N GLN A 32 3.30 3.87 -4.70
CA GLN A 32 4.56 4.62 -4.59
C GLN A 32 5.63 3.77 -3.92
N TRP A 33 5.27 3.03 -2.85
CA TRP A 33 6.21 2.17 -2.13
C TRP A 33 6.81 1.07 -3.02
N ILE A 34 6.01 0.48 -3.91
CA ILE A 34 6.48 -0.53 -4.89
C ILE A 34 7.52 0.08 -5.86
N LEU A 35 7.43 1.39 -6.12
CA LEU A 35 8.40 2.12 -6.93
C LEU A 35 9.60 2.64 -6.10
N GLY A 36 9.64 2.33 -4.80
CA GLY A 36 10.70 2.76 -3.90
C GLY A 36 10.55 4.20 -3.38
N LEU A 37 9.40 4.81 -3.60
CA LEU A 37 9.09 6.16 -3.12
C LEU A 37 8.32 6.06 -1.80
N PRO A 38 8.69 6.79 -0.73
CA PRO A 38 7.98 6.73 0.55
C PRO A 38 6.59 7.36 0.50
N GLY A 39 6.34 8.23 -0.48
CA GLY A 39 5.10 9.00 -0.59
C GLY A 39 4.93 9.97 0.57
N ASP A 40 3.73 10.01 1.15
CA ASP A 40 3.42 10.81 2.33
C ASP A 40 3.89 10.18 3.65
N ALA A 41 4.52 8.99 3.61
CA ALA A 41 5.05 8.36 4.81
C ALA A 41 6.27 9.14 5.32
N THR A 42 6.20 9.59 6.57
CA THR A 42 7.30 10.28 7.25
C THR A 42 8.17 9.36 8.10
N ASP A 43 7.69 8.15 8.40
CA ASP A 43 8.41 7.10 9.11
C ASP A 43 8.75 5.97 8.13
N TYR A 44 9.99 5.98 7.64
CA TYR A 44 10.52 4.97 6.73
C TYR A 44 12.02 4.75 6.95
N LYS A 45 12.52 3.64 6.42
CA LYS A 45 13.94 3.29 6.40
C LYS A 45 14.41 3.03 4.99
N LEU A 46 15.70 3.27 4.77
CA LEU A 46 16.42 2.90 3.56
C LEU A 46 17.33 1.70 3.87
N ASP A 47 17.60 0.86 2.87
CA ASP A 47 18.68 -0.13 2.92
C ASP A 47 20.05 0.51 2.64
N ASP A 48 21.12 -0.31 2.67
CA ASP A 48 22.49 0.14 2.42
C ASP A 48 22.71 0.65 0.98
N GLN A 49 21.76 0.42 0.07
CA GLN A 49 21.77 0.95 -1.30
C GLN A 49 20.88 2.18 -1.45
N TYR A 50 20.44 2.78 -0.34
CA TYR A 50 19.55 3.95 -0.31
C TYR A 50 18.18 3.70 -0.94
N ARG A 51 17.71 2.45 -0.97
CA ARG A 51 16.37 2.08 -1.46
C ARG A 51 15.42 1.93 -0.29
N LEU A 52 14.16 2.29 -0.48
CA LEU A 52 13.12 2.14 0.54
C LEU A 52 13.02 0.68 1.01
N SER A 53 13.20 0.43 2.30
CA SER A 53 13.26 -0.93 2.89
C SER A 53 12.18 -1.20 3.92
N GLU A 54 11.70 -0.16 4.61
CA GLU A 54 10.58 -0.25 5.55
C GLU A 54 9.74 1.03 5.47
N VAL A 55 8.42 0.90 5.56
CA VAL A 55 7.48 2.00 5.75
C VAL A 55 6.56 1.70 6.93
N ASN A 56 6.42 2.66 7.85
CA ASN A 56 5.40 2.67 8.88
C ASN A 56 4.40 3.80 8.55
N TYR A 57 3.16 3.45 8.25
CA TYR A 57 2.17 4.40 7.75
C TYR A 57 0.86 4.30 8.51
N ARG A 58 0.24 5.44 8.81
CA ARG A 58 -1.04 5.50 9.52
C ARG A 58 -2.09 6.19 8.66
N GLN A 59 -3.21 5.50 8.43
CA GLN A 59 -4.36 6.01 7.69
C GLN A 59 -5.64 5.45 8.33
N ASP A 60 -6.67 6.28 8.48
CA ASP A 60 -7.98 5.89 9.00
C ASP A 60 -7.93 5.11 10.32
N GLY A 61 -7.01 5.51 11.20
CA GLY A 61 -6.81 4.87 12.50
C GLY A 61 -6.12 3.51 12.47
N LYS A 62 -5.72 3.01 11.29
CA LYS A 62 -4.94 1.77 11.13
C LYS A 62 -3.46 2.07 10.90
N ASN A 63 -2.61 1.17 11.41
CA ASN A 63 -1.17 1.22 11.21
C ASN A 63 -0.75 0.12 10.24
N TRP A 64 0.03 0.50 9.24
CA TRP A 64 0.62 -0.35 8.23
C TRP A 64 2.12 -0.43 8.46
N LYS A 65 2.65 -1.65 8.50
CA LYS A 65 4.09 -1.90 8.49
C LYS A 65 4.43 -2.71 7.24
N VAL A 66 5.23 -2.13 6.36
CA VAL A 66 5.58 -2.73 5.06
C VAL A 66 7.08 -2.92 4.99
N GLY A 67 7.53 -4.16 4.77
CA GLY A 67 8.92 -4.49 4.49
C GLY A 67 9.11 -4.70 2.99
N LEU A 68 10.05 -3.98 2.39
CA LEU A 68 10.40 -4.08 0.97
C LEU A 68 11.74 -4.79 0.84
N ARG A 69 11.77 -5.82 -0.02
CA ARG A 69 13.00 -6.53 -0.37
C ARG A 69 13.20 -6.45 -1.87
N TRP A 70 14.23 -5.72 -2.25
CA TRP A 70 14.67 -5.61 -3.64
C TRP A 70 15.42 -6.89 -4.05
N LEU A 71 15.15 -7.37 -5.27
CA LEU A 71 15.81 -8.53 -5.90
C LEU A 71 17.06 -8.10 -6.67
#